data_AF-A0ABD5Q899-F1
#
_entry.id   AF-A0ABD5Q899-F1
#
_cell.length_a   1.000
_cell.length_b   1.000
_cell.length_c   1.000
_cell.angle_alpha   90.00
_cell.angle_beta   90.00
_cell.angle_gamma   90.00
#
_symmetry.space_group_name_H-M   'P 1'
#
loop_
_entity.id
_entity.type
_entity.pdbx_description
1 polymer ?
#
loop_
_entity_poly.entity_id
_entity_poly.type
_entity_poly.pdbx_seq_one_letter_code
_entity_poly.pdbx_strand_id
1 'polypeptide(L)' 'MSYDLGTIYLTIMFLNFLYMVVLLYGGIWYTNQQTVQCPRCGVKYPKYHVGNHECHPSLVDDD' A
#
# COMPACT_ATOMS: atom_id res chain seq x y z
N MET A 1 -31.85 -19.03 -23.43
CA MET A 1 -30.55 -18.33 -23.41
C MET A 1 -29.72 -19.00 -22.31
N SER A 2 -29.04 -20.09 -22.67
CA SER A 2 -28.19 -20.83 -21.75
C SER A 2 -26.91 -20.03 -21.59
N TYR A 3 -26.86 -19.20 -20.55
CA TYR A 3 -25.58 -18.71 -20.05
C TYR A 3 -24.78 -19.95 -19.67
N ASP A 4 -23.75 -20.25 -20.46
CA ASP A 4 -22.90 -21.40 -20.23
C ASP A 4 -22.35 -21.28 -18.81
N LEU A 5 -22.59 -22.29 -17.97
CA LEU A 5 -22.18 -22.26 -16.56
C LEU A 5 -20.69 -21.90 -16.44
N GLY A 6 -19.88 -22.31 -17.42
CA GLY A 6 -18.48 -21.95 -17.55
C GLY A 6 -18.24 -20.44 -17.71
N THR A 7 -19.04 -19.73 -18.50
CA THR A 7 -18.91 -18.28 -18.67
C THR A 7 -19.25 -17.53 -17.39
N ILE A 8 -20.30 -17.95 -16.68
CA ILE A 8 -20.67 -17.35 -15.38
C ILE A 8 -19.54 -17.58 -14.37
N TYR A 9 -19.05 -18.82 -14.26
CA TYR A 9 -17.99 -19.19 -13.33
C TYR A 9 -16.70 -18.39 -13.59
N LEU A 10 -16.27 -18.31 -14.86
CA LEU A 10 -15.09 -17.53 -15.26
C LEU A 10 -15.25 -16.04 -14.95
N THR A 11 -16.45 -15.49 -15.18
CA THR A 11 -16.73 -14.08 -14.89
C THR A 11 -16.63 -13.79 -13.38
N ILE A 12 -17.18 -14.66 -12.54
CA ILE A 12 -17.10 -14.53 -11.08
C ILE A 12 -15.63 -14.63 -10.61
N MET A 13 -14.87 -15.61 -11.12
CA MET A 13 -13.45 -15.74 -10.78
C MET A 13 -12.65 -14.50 -11.18
N PHE A 14 -12.91 -13.97 -12.38
CA PHE A 14 -12.24 -12.77 -12.88
C PHE A 14 -12.57 -11.53 -12.02
N LEU A 15 -13.83 -11.34 -11.64
CA LEU A 15 -14.23 -10.24 -10.76
C LEU A 15 -13.58 -10.34 -9.37
N ASN A 16 -13.47 -11.54 -8.81
CA ASN A 16 -12.77 -11.76 -7.54
C ASN A 16 -11.27 -11.44 -7.66
N PHE A 17 -10.65 -11.83 -8.77
CA PHE A 17 -9.25 -11.49 -9.04
C PHE A 17 -9.06 -9.98 -9.13
N LEU A 18 -9.91 -9.27 -9.89
CA LEU A 18 -9.86 -7.81 -9.98
C LEU A 18 -10.03 -7.14 -8.62
N TYR A 19 -10.96 -7.65 -7.79
CA TYR A 19 -11.17 -7.15 -6.43
C TYR A 19 -9.91 -7.26 -5.58
N MET A 20 -9.24 -8.42 -5.60
CA MET A 20 -7.98 -8.62 -4.86
C MET A 20 -6.86 -7.70 -5.36
N VAL A 21 -6.76 -7.49 -6.68
CA VAL A 21 -5.77 -6.56 -7.27
C VAL A 21 -6.03 -5.13 -6.81
N VAL A 22 -7.29 -4.69 -6.80
CA VAL A 22 -7.65 -3.34 -6.33
C VAL A 22 -7.34 -3.17 -4.84
N LEU A 23 -7.62 -4.16 -4.00
CA LEU A 23 -7.25 -4.10 -2.59
C LEU A 23 -5.73 -4.01 -2.38
N LEU A 24 -4.95 -4.79 -3.13
CA LEU A 24 -3.49 -4.74 -3.07
C LEU A 24 -2.95 -3.37 -3.52
N TYR A 25 -3.38 -2.88 -4.68
CA TYR A 25 -2.98 -1.56 -5.18
C TYR A 25 -3.41 -0.43 -4.24
N GLY A 26 -4.64 -0.49 -3.71
CA GLY A 26 -5.15 0.46 -2.74
C GLY A 26 -4.34 0.45 -1.44
N GLY A 27 -3.98 -0.73 -0.93
CA GLY A 27 -3.14 -0.86 0.26
C GLY A 27 -1.73 -0.32 0.05
N ILE A 28 -1.10 -0.61 -1.10
CA ILE A 28 0.22 -0.08 -1.45
C ILE A 28 0.17 1.45 -1.62
N TRP A 29 -0.87 1.96 -2.28
CA TRP A 29 -1.08 3.40 -2.44
C TRP A 29 -1.25 4.12 -1.10
N TYR A 30 -2.13 3.58 -0.25
CA TYR A 30 -2.41 4.12 1.08
C TYR A 30 -1.16 4.11 1.99
N THR A 31 -0.41 3.01 2.00
CA THR A 31 0.83 2.92 2.78
C THR A 31 1.94 3.84 2.27
N ASN A 32 2.08 4.02 0.95
CA ASN A 32 3.00 5.01 0.38
C ASN A 32 2.60 6.45 0.74
N GLN A 33 1.31 6.76 0.81
CA GLN A 33 0.85 8.09 1.23
C GLN A 33 1.14 8.37 2.71
N GLN A 34 1.11 7.32 3.54
CA GLN A 34 1.33 7.41 4.97
C GLN A 34 2.79 7.23 5.38
N THR A 35 3.72 6.94 4.47
CA THR A 35 5.14 6.77 4.81
C THR A 35 6.00 7.81 4.13
N VAL A 36 7.07 8.23 4.79
CA VAL A 36 8.10 9.13 4.27
C VAL A 36 9.44 8.43 4.42
N GLN A 37 10.34 8.64 3.46
CA GLN A 37 11.71 8.14 3.53
C GLN A 37 12.62 9.26 4.04
N CYS A 38 13.40 9.00 5.11
CA CYS A 38 14.35 10.00 5.60
C CYS A 38 15.51 10.10 4.59
N PRO A 39 15.87 11.31 4.15
CA PRO A 39 16.91 11.52 3.13
C PRO A 39 18.31 11.13 3.63
N ARG A 40 18.52 11.12 4.96
CA ARG A 40 19.83 10.87 5.58
C ARG A 40 20.15 9.39 5.78
N CYS A 41 19.16 8.58 6.18
CA CYS A 41 19.34 7.15 6.46
C CYS A 41 18.60 6.21 5.51
N GLY A 42 17.74 6.72 4.62
CA GLY A 42 17.00 5.91 3.64
C GLY A 42 15.90 5.02 4.23
N VAL A 43 15.66 5.07 5.55
CA VAL A 43 14.62 4.28 6.23
C VAL A 43 13.25 4.90 5.98
N LYS A 44 12.25 4.06 5.66
CA LYS A 44 10.85 4.46 5.52
C LYS A 44 10.14 4.38 6.88
N TYR A 45 9.46 5.45 7.27
CA TYR A 45 8.68 5.51 8.51
C TYR A 45 7.31 6.15 8.27
N PRO A 46 6.31 5.84 9.11
CA PRO A 46 5.00 6.48 9.05
C PRO A 46 5.08 8.00 9.30
N LYS A 47 4.33 8.76 8.51
CA LYS A 47 4.17 10.22 8.54
C LYS A 47 3.36 10.62 9.77
N TYR A 48 3.91 10.43 10.96
CA TYR A 48 3.29 10.94 12.18
C TYR A 48 3.38 12.47 12.21
N HIS A 49 2.34 13.12 12.75
CA HIS A 49 2.18 14.56 12.93
C HIS A 49 3.24 15.18 13.86
N VAL A 50 4.51 15.15 13.49
CA VAL A 50 5.59 15.71 14.31
C VAL A 50 6.39 16.67 13.44
N GLY A 51 6.30 17.95 13.80
CA GLY A 51 6.89 19.05 13.04
C GLY A 51 8.37 18.83 12.74
N ASN A 52 8.76 19.14 11.50
CA ASN A 52 10.12 19.44 11.03
C ASN A 52 11.31 18.53 11.43
N HIS A 53 11.11 17.37 12.04
CA HIS A 53 12.19 16.42 12.28
C HIS A 53 12.32 15.51 11.06
N GLU A 54 13.30 15.82 10.20
CA GLU A 54 13.56 15.16 8.93
C GLU A 54 13.83 13.65 9.05
N CYS A 55 14.12 13.16 10.26
CA CYS A 55 14.25 11.74 10.59
C CYS A 55 13.68 11.50 12.00
N HIS A 56 13.09 10.32 12.25
CA HIS A 56 12.59 9.96 13.57
C HIS A 56 13.73 10.08 14.60
N PRO A 57 13.54 10.75 15.75
CA PRO A 57 14.63 11.05 16.69
C PRO A 57 15.29 9.80 17.29
N SER A 58 14.70 8.61 17.14
CA SER A 58 15.33 7.34 17.52
C SER A 58 16.34 6.77 16.51
N LEU A 59 16.50 7.40 15.34
CA LEU A 59 17.45 7.01 14.28
C LEU A 59 18.63 7.99 14.16
N VAL A 60 18.61 9.06 14.94
CA VAL A 60 19.71 10.01 15.10
C VAL A 60 20.36 9.66 16.44
N ASP A 61 21.22 8.64 16.43
CA ASP A 61 22.28 8.57 17.44
C ASP A 61 23.23 9.75 17.14
N ASP A 62 23.27 10.70 18.06
CA ASP A 62 24.28 11.76 18.06
C ASP A 62 25.59 11.16 18.60
N ASP A 63 26.53 10.86 17.70
CA ASP A 63 27.96 10.68 18.01
C ASP A 63 28.80 11.47 16.98
#